data_AF-A0A924BNY0-F1
#
_entry.id   AF-A0A924BNY0-F1
#
_cell.length_a   1.000
_cell.length_b   1.000
_cell.length_c   1.000
_cell.angle_alpha   90.00
_cell.angle_beta   90.00
_cell.angle_gamma   90.00
#
_symmetry.space_group_name_H-M   'P 1'
#
loop_
_entity.id
_entity.type
_entity.pdbx_description
1 polymer ?
#
loop_
_entity_poly.entity_id
_entity_poly.type
_entity_poly.pdbx_seq_one_letter_code
_entity_poly.pdbx_strand_id
1 'polypeptide(L)'
;LPPQGQTLFDVHRLRVLARPYGVTKIDAAPQLMVISFRPNPPIDALRIIELVQKNRHIKLAGNDKLRIERATPEAKDRASMIRDVLRSLGAPKQAQPV
;
A
#
# COMPACT_ATOMS: atom_id res chain seq x y z
N LEU A 1 -13.13 -24.53 4.88
CA LEU A 1 -13.11 -23.21 5.54
C LEU A 1 -13.71 -22.19 4.57
N PRO A 2 -14.74 -21.41 4.93
CA PRO A 2 -15.38 -20.54 3.96
C PRO A 2 -14.42 -19.40 3.56
N PRO A 3 -14.36 -19.04 2.26
CA PRO A 3 -13.36 -18.11 1.69
C PRO A 3 -13.50 -16.65 2.15
N GLN A 4 -14.48 -16.35 3.01
CA GLN A 4 -14.78 -15.00 3.48
C GLN A 4 -13.87 -14.56 4.66
N GLY A 5 -13.27 -15.51 5.38
CA GLY A 5 -12.39 -15.21 6.53
C GLY A 5 -10.97 -14.80 6.12
N GLN A 6 -10.37 -15.44 5.11
CA GLN A 6 -8.97 -15.19 4.71
C GLN A 6 -8.75 -13.75 4.24
N THR A 7 -9.72 -13.17 3.53
CA THR A 7 -9.66 -11.79 3.05
C THR A 7 -9.55 -10.76 4.18
N LEU A 8 -10.15 -11.02 5.35
CA LEU A 8 -10.08 -10.10 6.50
C LEU A 8 -8.76 -10.23 7.30
N PHE A 9 -8.27 -11.46 7.47
CA PHE A 9 -7.00 -11.70 8.17
C PHE A 9 -5.81 -11.08 7.42
N ASP A 10 -5.78 -11.20 6.09
CA ASP A 10 -4.69 -10.65 5.28
C ASP A 10 -4.68 -9.11 5.29
N VAL A 11 -5.85 -8.47 5.24
CA VAL A 11 -5.94 -7.00 5.32
C VAL A 11 -5.45 -6.49 6.68
N HIS A 12 -5.79 -7.19 7.77
CA HIS A 12 -5.31 -6.79 9.10
C HIS A 12 -3.79 -6.87 9.21
N ARG A 13 -3.17 -7.98 8.74
CA ARG A 13 -1.70 -8.12 8.75
C ARG A 13 -1.01 -7.08 7.87
N LEU A 14 -1.59 -6.77 6.70
CA LEU A 14 -1.08 -5.71 5.83
C LEU A 14 -1.12 -4.35 6.53
N ARG A 15 -2.21 -4.03 7.24
CA ARG A 15 -2.30 -2.78 8.00
C ARG A 15 -1.21 -2.68 9.07
N VAL A 16 -0.89 -3.77 9.78
CA VAL A 16 0.19 -3.79 10.77
C VAL A 16 1.55 -3.51 10.12
N LEU A 17 1.84 -4.16 8.99
CA LEU A 17 3.09 -3.95 8.23
C LEU A 17 3.18 -2.54 7.62
N ALA A 18 2.04 -1.95 7.27
CA ALA A 18 1.95 -0.65 6.60
C ALA A 18 1.94 0.55 7.58
N ARG A 19 1.59 0.34 8.86
CA ARG A 19 1.63 1.37 9.92
C ARG A 19 2.94 2.16 9.97
N PRO A 20 4.14 1.53 9.98
CA PRO A 20 5.39 2.30 10.07
C PRO A 20 5.66 3.16 8.84
N TYR A 21 5.03 2.85 7.70
CA TYR A 21 5.04 3.68 6.49
C TYR A 21 4.08 4.88 6.59
N GLY A 22 3.34 5.03 7.70
CA GLY A 22 2.32 6.07 7.85
C GLY A 22 1.06 5.79 7.04
N VAL A 23 0.78 4.53 6.68
CA VAL A 23 -0.48 4.16 6.02
C VAL A 23 -1.63 4.26 7.01
N THR A 24 -2.66 5.03 6.64
CA THR A 24 -3.88 5.24 7.43
C THR A 24 -4.98 4.26 7.01
N LYS A 25 -5.10 3.99 5.72
CA LYS A 25 -6.13 3.13 5.14
C LYS A 25 -5.59 2.35 3.93
N ILE A 26 -5.99 1.10 3.83
CA ILE A 26 -5.75 0.24 2.66
C ILE A 26 -7.10 -0.22 2.15
N ASP A 27 -7.41 0.14 0.91
CA ASP A 27 -8.55 -0.36 0.16
C ASP A 27 -8.03 -1.35 -0.88
N ALA A 28 -8.39 -2.63 -0.75
CA ALA A 28 -7.85 -3.71 -1.57
C ALA A 28 -8.95 -4.34 -2.43
N ALA A 29 -9.58 -3.55 -3.31
CA ALA A 29 -10.61 -4.05 -4.20
C ALA A 29 -10.02 -4.87 -5.37
N PRO A 30 -10.77 -5.83 -5.95
CA PRO A 30 -10.26 -6.72 -7.00
C PRO A 30 -9.81 -6.04 -8.29
N GLN A 31 -10.37 -4.87 -8.62
CA GLN A 31 -10.05 -4.12 -9.83
C GLN A 31 -9.06 -2.98 -9.55
N LEU A 32 -9.06 -2.48 -8.32
CA LEU A 32 -8.37 -1.26 -7.94
C LEU A 32 -7.97 -1.33 -6.46
N MET A 33 -6.72 -0.99 -6.17
CA MET A 33 -6.26 -0.85 -4.79
C MET A 33 -5.87 0.59 -4.50
N VAL A 34 -6.18 1.08 -3.31
CA VAL A 34 -5.83 2.44 -2.87
C VAL A 34 -5.16 2.37 -1.50
N ILE A 35 -3.97 2.93 -1.40
CA ILE A 35 -3.22 3.09 -0.16
C ILE A 35 -3.28 4.56 0.21
N SER A 36 -3.87 4.88 1.36
CA SER A 36 -3.91 6.24 1.89
C SER A 36 -2.86 6.37 2.98
N PHE A 37 -2.08 7.44 2.91
CA PHE A 37 -1.04 7.79 3.85
C PHE A 37 -1.53 8.93 4.76
N ARG A 38 -0.89 9.09 5.92
CA ARG A 38 -1.08 10.25 6.78
C ARG A 38 -0.41 11.49 6.14
N PRO A 39 -0.80 12.70 6.52
CA PRO A 39 -0.05 13.91 6.17
C PRO A 39 1.42 13.76 6.60
N ASN A 40 2.35 14.15 5.73
CA ASN A 40 3.80 13.97 5.93
C ASN A 40 4.16 12.51 6.32
N PRO A 41 3.93 11.54 5.43
CA PRO A 41 4.27 10.16 5.74
C PRO A 41 5.79 10.01 5.93
N PRO A 42 6.24 9.09 6.79
CA PRO A 42 7.66 8.79 7.02
C PRO A 42 8.26 8.00 5.83
N ILE A 43 8.01 8.45 4.60
CA ILE A 43 8.45 7.83 3.36
C ILE A 43 9.12 8.91 2.51
N ASP A 44 10.13 8.54 1.75
CA ASP A 44 10.76 9.45 0.81
C ASP A 44 9.87 9.72 -0.42
N ALA A 45 9.57 10.99 -0.69
CA ALA A 45 8.80 11.39 -1.87
C ALA A 45 9.48 10.95 -3.18
N LEU A 46 10.82 10.96 -3.24
CA LEU A 46 11.56 10.48 -4.40
C LEU A 46 11.27 9.01 -4.71
N ARG A 47 11.15 8.16 -3.67
CA ARG A 47 10.82 6.74 -3.83
C ARG A 47 9.41 6.53 -4.36
N ILE A 48 8.47 7.37 -3.95
CA ILE A 48 7.10 7.34 -4.47
C ILE A 48 7.10 7.69 -5.97
N ILE A 49 7.82 8.74 -6.36
CA ILE A 49 7.95 9.17 -7.76
C ILE A 49 8.60 8.06 -8.60
N GLU A 50 9.71 7.48 -8.13
CA GLU A 50 10.37 6.35 -8.81
C GLU A 50 9.44 5.15 -8.95
N LEU A 51 8.64 4.86 -7.94
CA LEU A 51 7.69 3.74 -7.96
C LEU A 51 6.63 3.92 -9.05
N VAL A 52 6.03 5.12 -9.12
CA VAL A 52 5.03 5.49 -10.12
C VAL A 52 5.65 5.47 -11.53
N GLN A 53 6.88 5.94 -11.69
CA GLN A 53 7.58 5.92 -12.98
C GLN A 53 7.93 4.49 -13.42
N LYS A 54 8.39 3.62 -12.51
CA LYS A 54 8.72 2.23 -12.80
C LYS A 54 7.48 1.36 -13.04
N ASN A 55 6.34 1.70 -12.44
CA ASN A 55 5.13 0.91 -12.51
C ASN A 55 3.98 1.71 -13.11
N ARG A 56 3.72 1.52 -14.41
CA ARG A 56 2.65 2.23 -15.15
C ARG A 56 1.24 2.05 -14.57
N HIS A 57 1.01 0.98 -13.83
CA HIS A 57 -0.26 0.67 -13.17
C HIS A 57 -0.39 1.33 -11.79
N ILE A 58 0.68 1.91 -11.25
CA ILE A 58 0.68 2.64 -9.99
C ILE A 58 0.67 4.13 -10.32
N LYS A 59 -0.26 4.86 -9.70
CA LYS A 59 -0.43 6.29 -9.90
C LYS A 59 -0.55 6.99 -8.55
N LEU A 60 -0.06 8.22 -8.51
CA LEU A 60 -0.31 9.11 -7.39
C LEU A 60 -1.76 9.63 -7.51
N ALA A 61 -2.56 9.46 -6.47
CA ALA A 61 -3.95 9.93 -6.42
C ALA A 61 -4.07 11.04 -5.37
N GLY A 62 -3.70 12.26 -5.75
CA GLY A 62 -3.50 13.35 -4.80
C GLY A 62 -2.15 13.22 -4.07
N ASN A 63 -1.91 14.06 -3.06
CA ASN A 63 -0.59 14.14 -2.40
C ASN A 63 -0.35 13.02 -1.36
N ASP A 64 -1.40 12.35 -0.91
CA ASP A 64 -1.37 11.42 0.21
C ASP A 64 -1.86 10.01 -0.16
N LYS A 65 -2.12 9.70 -1.44
CA LYS A 65 -2.63 8.38 -1.83
C LYS A 65 -1.91 7.81 -3.03
N LEU A 66 -1.74 6.50 -2.98
CA LEU A 66 -1.30 5.68 -4.12
C LEU A 66 -2.46 4.82 -4.60
N ARG A 67 -2.69 4.86 -5.92
CA ARG A 67 -3.73 4.12 -6.61
C ARG A 67 -3.08 3.11 -7.53
N ILE A 68 -3.49 1.85 -7.42
CA ILE A 68 -2.96 0.73 -8.19
C ILE A 68 -4.11 0.21 -9.06
N GLU A 69 -4.01 0.46 -10.36
CA GLU A 69 -4.99 0.09 -11.37
C GLU A 69 -4.60 -1.25 -12.00
N ARG A 70 -4.69 -2.32 -11.20
CA ARG A 70 -4.38 -3.69 -11.64
C ARG A 70 -5.44 -4.66 -11.14
N ALA A 71 -6.03 -5.41 -12.06
CA ALA A 71 -6.95 -6.49 -11.75
C ALA A 71 -6.22 -7.62 -10.99
N THR A 72 -6.70 -7.91 -9.79
CA THR A 72 -6.16 -8.88 -8.84
C THR A 72 -7.33 -9.61 -8.16
N PRO A 73 -7.92 -10.61 -8.85
CA PRO A 73 -9.11 -11.31 -8.35
C PRO A 73 -8.82 -12.09 -7.06
N GLU A 74 -7.62 -12.65 -6.92
CA GLU A 74 -7.23 -13.40 -5.72
C GLU A 74 -6.76 -12.48 -4.59
N ALA A 75 -7.26 -12.75 -3.37
CA ALA A 75 -6.88 -11.99 -2.17
C ALA A 75 -5.39 -12.08 -1.85
N LYS A 76 -4.79 -13.24 -2.10
CA LYS A 76 -3.36 -13.49 -1.89
C LYS A 76 -2.50 -12.60 -2.78
N ASP A 77 -2.89 -12.41 -4.03
CA ASP A 77 -2.17 -11.56 -4.99
C ASP A 77 -2.25 -10.09 -4.60
N ARG A 78 -3.42 -9.63 -4.14
CA ARG A 78 -3.58 -8.27 -3.58
C ARG A 78 -2.62 -8.04 -2.42
N ALA A 79 -2.55 -9.00 -1.50
CA ALA A 79 -1.66 -8.91 -0.35
C ALA A 79 -0.17 -8.90 -0.75
N SER A 80 0.21 -9.72 -1.74
CA SER A 80 1.58 -9.70 -2.25
C SER A 80 1.92 -8.36 -2.90
N MET A 81 1.03 -7.85 -3.76
CA MET A 81 1.23 -6.59 -4.46
C MET A 81 1.39 -5.40 -3.50
N ILE A 82 0.53 -5.29 -2.49
CA ILE A 82 0.64 -4.22 -1.49
C ILE A 82 1.96 -4.35 -0.73
N ARG A 83 2.38 -5.57 -0.37
CA ARG A 83 3.66 -5.80 0.31
C ARG A 83 4.85 -5.41 -0.56
N ASP A 84 4.82 -5.72 -1.85
CA ASP A 84 5.89 -5.37 -2.79
C ASP A 84 5.97 -3.86 -3.03
N VAL A 85 4.81 -3.19 -3.08
CA VAL A 85 4.73 -1.72 -3.12
C VAL A 85 5.36 -1.11 -1.87
N LEU A 86 4.95 -1.54 -0.67
CA LEU A 86 5.50 -1.04 0.58
C LEU A 86 7.02 -1.28 0.68
N ARG A 87 7.49 -2.46 0.24
CA ARG A 87 8.92 -2.78 0.20
C ARG A 87 9.68 -1.86 -0.77
N SER A 88 9.09 -1.56 -1.91
CA SER A 88 9.70 -0.69 -2.93
C SER A 88 9.82 0.77 -2.47
N LEU A 89 8.93 1.19 -1.56
CA LEU A 89 9.04 2.49 -0.88
C LEU A 89 10.22 2.56 0.10
N GLY A 90 10.88 1.43 0.38
CA GLY A 90 12.09 1.33 1.20
C GLY A 90 11.81 1.07 2.67
N ALA A 91 12.79 1.35 3.52
CA ALA A 91 12.56 1.41 4.96
C ALA A 91 11.88 2.76 5.28
N PRO A 92 10.84 2.79 6.14
CA PRO A 92 10.28 4.05 6.59
C PRO A 92 11.39 4.88 7.25
N LYS A 93 11.53 6.15 6.86
CA LYS A 93 12.44 7.07 7.54
C LYS A 93 12.02 7.08 9.01
N GLN A 94 12.98 6.88 9.93
CA GLN A 94 12.71 6.77 11.37
C GLN A 94 11.62 7.77 11.74
N ALA A 95 10.51 7.26 12.29
CA ALA A 95 9.42 8.10 12.75
C ALA A 95 10.02 9.08 13.74
N GLN A 96 10.24 10.33 13.31
CA GLN A 96 10.76 11.37 14.17
C GLN A 96 9.79 11.44 15.36
N PRO A 97 10.27 11.20 16.60
CA PRO A 97 9.45 11.41 17.76
C PRO A 97 9.13 12.91 17.77
N VAL A 98 7.84 13.24 17.63
CA VAL A 98 7.32 14.58 17.92
C VAL A 98 7.24 14.76 19.43
#